data_AF-A0A923X7R9-F1
#
_entry.id   AF-A0A923X7R9-F1
#
_cell.length_a   1.000
_cell.length_b   1.000
_cell.length_c   1.000
_cell.angle_alpha   90.00
_cell.angle_beta   90.00
_cell.angle_gamma   90.00
#
_symmetry.space_group_name_H-M   'P 1'
#
loop_
_entity.id
_entity.type
_entity.pdbx_description
1 polymer ?
#
loop_
_entity_poly.entity_id
_entity_poly.type
_entity_poly.pdbx_seq_one_letter_code
_entity_poly.pdbx_strand_id
1 'polypeptide(L)'
;MYARINNPTQDAVEQRIAALEGGIGIRSLVNYPASTTHSQLNEEQLLHAGISPGFVRLSFGVENVKDISADLELGFAAAKL
;
A
#
# COMPACT_ATOMS: atom_id res chain seq x y z
N MET A 1 6.29 -3.69 -11.90
CA MET A 1 5.46 -4.20 -10.78
C MET A 1 4.54 -5.27 -11.34
N TYR A 2 4.57 -6.47 -10.78
CA TYR A 2 3.83 -7.63 -11.27
C TYR A 2 2.80 -8.02 -10.19
N ALA A 3 1.50 -7.89 -10.46
CA ALA A 3 0.46 -8.31 -9.53
C ALA A 3 0.10 -9.79 -9.81
N ARG A 4 0.32 -10.68 -8.84
CA ARG A 4 0.04 -12.13 -8.94
C ARG A 4 -1.33 -12.48 -8.37
N ILE A 5 -2.37 -11.82 -8.88
CA ILE A 5 -3.75 -12.10 -8.46
C ILE A 5 -4.12 -13.52 -8.93
N ASN A 6 -4.59 -14.39 -8.01
CA ASN A 6 -4.97 -15.81 -8.18
C ASN A 6 -3.84 -16.88 -8.15
N ASN A 7 -2.74 -16.65 -7.43
CA ASN A 7 -1.71 -17.66 -7.25
C ASN A 7 -1.94 -18.48 -5.96
N PRO A 8 -2.22 -19.80 -6.02
CA PRO A 8 -2.45 -20.63 -4.83
C PRO A 8 -1.23 -20.74 -3.90
N THR A 9 -0.02 -20.38 -4.35
CA THR A 9 1.14 -20.30 -3.44
C THR A 9 1.15 -19.03 -2.60
N GLN A 10 0.37 -18.01 -2.96
CA GLN A 10 0.21 -16.79 -2.18
C GLN A 10 -0.63 -17.07 -0.92
N ASP A 11 -1.80 -17.71 -1.04
CA ASP A 11 -2.64 -18.10 0.11
C ASP A 11 -1.85 -18.88 1.17
N ALA A 12 -1.02 -19.83 0.73
CA ALA A 12 -0.18 -20.60 1.63
C ALA A 12 0.89 -19.75 2.34
N VAL A 13 1.42 -18.71 1.69
CA VAL A 13 2.37 -17.77 2.29
C VAL A 13 1.65 -16.83 3.26
N GLU A 14 0.48 -16.32 2.91
CA GLU A 14 -0.32 -15.44 3.76
C GLU A 14 -0.74 -16.15 5.06
N GLN A 15 -1.24 -17.39 4.96
CA GLN A 15 -1.59 -18.23 6.10
C GLN A 15 -0.37 -18.48 7.02
N ARG A 16 0.81 -18.70 6.43
CA ARG A 16 2.04 -18.91 7.20
C ARG A 16 2.51 -17.63 7.90
N ILE A 17 2.45 -16.47 7.24
CA ILE A 17 2.84 -15.20 7.87
C ILE A 17 1.85 -14.83 8.98
N ALA A 18 0.54 -14.99 8.76
CA ALA A 18 -0.46 -14.77 9.80
C ALA A 18 -0.22 -15.67 11.03
N ALA A 19 0.17 -16.93 10.83
CA ALA A 19 0.53 -17.83 11.92
C ALA A 19 1.82 -17.41 12.66
N LEU A 20 2.81 -16.86 11.95
CA LEU A 20 4.07 -16.37 12.55
C LEU A 20 3.87 -15.11 13.40
N GLU A 21 2.95 -14.22 12.98
CA GLU A 21 2.61 -12.98 13.70
C GLU A 21 1.57 -13.22 14.83
N GLY A 22 1.33 -14.48 15.23
CA GLY A 22 0.42 -14.81 16.32
C GLY A 22 -1.07 -14.57 16.00
N GLY A 23 -1.45 -14.65 14.73
CA GLY A 23 -2.81 -14.39 14.26
C GLY A 23 -3.12 -12.90 14.03
N ILE A 24 -2.13 -12.02 14.21
CA ILE A 24 -2.24 -10.60 13.87
C ILE A 24 -2.03 -10.50 12.35
N GLY A 25 -3.11 -10.53 11.58
CA GLY A 25 -3.06 -10.45 10.11
C GLY A 25 -2.30 -9.23 9.60
N ILE A 26 -1.69 -9.35 8.42
CA ILE A 26 -0.96 -8.26 7.75
C ILE A 26 -1.98 -7.21 7.27
N ARG A 27 -1.79 -5.95 7.67
CA ARG A 27 -2.66 -4.84 7.26
C ARG A 27 -2.04 -4.00 6.15
N SER A 28 -2.91 -3.48 5.31
CA SER A 28 -2.59 -2.49 4.28
C SER A 28 -2.12 -1.18 4.92
N LEU A 29 -1.14 -0.55 4.29
CA LEU A 29 -0.54 0.72 4.72
C LEU A 29 -0.52 1.71 3.56
N VAL A 30 -0.79 2.97 3.88
CA VAL A 30 -0.74 4.10 2.97
C VAL A 30 0.23 5.13 3.52
N ASN A 31 1.13 5.68 2.69
CA ASN A 31 2.00 6.77 3.12
C ASN A 31 2.22 7.79 2.01
N TYR A 32 2.38 9.06 2.39
CA TYR A 32 2.82 10.15 1.52
C TYR A 32 4.34 10.30 1.66
N PRO A 33 5.17 9.79 0.72
CA PRO A 33 6.60 9.67 0.94
C PRO A 33 7.30 11.02 1.13
N ALA A 34 6.85 12.06 0.43
CA ALA A 34 7.45 13.39 0.46
C ALA A 34 7.38 14.05 1.85
N SER A 35 6.36 13.77 2.68
CA SER A 35 6.30 14.30 4.06
C SER A 35 6.79 13.31 5.13
N THR A 36 7.12 12.07 4.74
CA THR A 36 7.49 11.00 5.68
C THR A 36 8.89 10.49 5.37
N THR A 37 8.99 9.33 4.72
CA THR A 37 10.23 8.61 4.43
C THR A 37 11.26 9.36 3.58
N HIS A 38 10.83 10.40 2.85
CA HIS A 38 11.67 11.22 1.98
C HIS A 38 11.58 12.72 2.33
N SER A 39 11.16 13.04 3.56
CA SER A 39 10.98 14.43 4.03
C SER A 39 12.26 15.28 4.03
N GLN A 40 13.42 14.64 3.95
CA GLN A 40 14.73 15.28 3.84
C GLN A 40 15.09 15.74 2.42
N LEU A 41 14.36 15.31 1.39
CA LEU A 41 14.63 15.65 0.00
C LEU A 41 13.91 16.94 -0.41
N ASN A 42 14.56 17.74 -1.25
CA ASN A 42 13.90 18.87 -1.90
C ASN A 42 13.06 18.41 -3.11
N GLU A 43 12.29 19.33 -3.69
CA GLU A 43 11.36 19.03 -4.79
C GLU A 43 12.05 18.42 -6.02
N GLU A 44 13.21 18.95 -6.43
CA GLU A 44 13.96 18.44 -7.58
C GLU A 44 14.46 17.01 -7.33
N GLN A 45 14.96 16.74 -6.12
CA GLN A 45 15.43 15.42 -5.71
C GLN A 45 14.27 14.41 -5.60
N LEU A 46 13.10 14.83 -5.11
CA LEU A 46 11.90 14.00 -5.08
C LEU A 46 11.47 13.62 -6.49
N LEU A 47 11.41 14.58 -7.41
CA LEU A 47 11.07 14.32 -8.80
C LEU A 47 12.07 13.38 -9.47
N HIS A 48 13.37 13.55 -9.21
CA HIS A 48 14.41 12.65 -9.71
C HIS A 48 14.27 11.22 -9.15
N ALA A 49 13.81 11.08 -7.91
CA ALA A 49 13.48 9.79 -7.29
C ALA A 49 12.13 9.19 -7.76
N GLY A 50 11.43 9.86 -8.69
CA GLY A 50 10.13 9.43 -9.21
C GLY A 50 8.95 9.74 -8.28
N ILE A 51 9.12 10.63 -7.31
CA ILE A 51 8.10 11.03 -6.33
C ILE A 51 7.52 12.39 -6.74
N SER A 52 6.41 12.37 -7.47
CA SER A 52 5.66 13.59 -7.80
C SER A 52 4.88 14.14 -6.58
N PRO A 53 4.45 15.42 -6.59
CA PRO A 53 3.70 16.03 -5.47
C PRO A 53 2.41 15.29 -5.07
N GLY A 54 1.78 14.55 -5.98
CA GLY A 54 0.59 13.72 -5.67
C GLY A 54 0.90 12.25 -5.39
N PHE A 55 2.17 11.87 -5.27
CA PHE A 55 2.56 10.46 -5.18
C PHE A 55 2.20 9.88 -3.82
N VAL A 56 1.30 8.91 -3.81
CA VAL A 56 0.94 8.10 -2.64
C VAL A 56 1.47 6.68 -2.84
N ARG A 57 2.09 6.12 -1.79
CA ARG A 57 2.56 4.73 -1.81
C ARG A 57 1.60 3.85 -1.01
N LEU A 58 1.17 2.75 -1.63
CA LEU A 58 0.32 1.73 -1.05
C LEU A 58 1.10 0.43 -0.92
N SER A 59 1.07 -0.16 0.28
CA SER A 59 1.48 -1.53 0.54
C SER A 59 0.25 -2.31 0.95
N PHE A 60 -0.15 -3.29 0.15
CA PHE A 60 -1.33 -4.10 0.46
C PHE A 60 -0.99 -5.23 1.44
N GLY A 61 -1.84 -5.39 2.44
CA GLY A 61 -1.87 -6.56 3.31
C GLY A 61 -2.60 -7.71 2.65
N VAL A 62 -3.16 -8.58 3.48
CA VAL A 62 -3.85 -9.83 3.06
C VAL A 62 -5.38 -9.71 3.22
N GLU A 63 -5.90 -8.49 3.28
CA GLU A 63 -7.32 -8.24 3.44
C GLU A 63 -8.12 -8.62 2.19
N ASN A 64 -9.44 -8.72 2.35
CA ASN A 64 -10.32 -9.01 1.23
C ASN A 64 -10.22 -7.89 0.19
N VAL A 65 -9.98 -8.27 -1.07
CA VAL A 65 -9.86 -7.33 -2.19
C VAL A 65 -11.08 -6.40 -2.34
N LYS A 66 -12.29 -6.86 -1.98
CA LYS A 66 -13.51 -6.05 -2.04
C LYS A 66 -13.50 -4.94 -0.98
N ASP A 67 -13.02 -5.24 0.23
CA ASP A 67 -12.92 -4.27 1.32
C ASP A 67 -11.86 -3.21 0.98
N ILE A 68 -10.69 -3.65 0.49
CA ILE A 68 -9.64 -2.75 0.01
C ILE A 68 -10.16 -1.84 -1.10
N SER A 69 -10.91 -2.39 -2.06
CA SER A 69 -11.46 -1.60 -3.17
C SER A 69 -12.47 -0.56 -2.68
N ALA A 70 -13.37 -0.96 -1.77
CA ALA A 70 -14.35 -0.04 -1.18
C ALA A 70 -13.66 1.11 -0.41
N ASP A 71 -12.62 0.81 0.38
CA ASP A 71 -11.87 1.83 1.11
C ASP A 71 -11.16 2.81 0.17
N LEU A 72 -10.57 2.31 -0.93
CA LEU A 72 -9.96 3.18 -1.93
C LEU A 72 -10.99 4.07 -2.64
N GLU A 73 -12.17 3.54 -2.97
CA GLU A 73 -13.25 4.34 -3.56
C GLU A 73 -13.69 5.47 -2.62
N LEU A 74 -13.87 5.19 -1.34
CA LEU A 74 -14.18 6.19 -0.31
C LEU A 74 -13.07 7.24 -0.19
N GLY A 75 -11.81 6.81 -0.14
CA GLY A 75 -10.65 7.71 -0.06
C GLY A 75 -10.54 8.63 -1.28
N PHE A 76 -10.70 8.09 -2.49
CA PHE A 76 -10.68 8.90 -3.71
C PHE A 76 -11.87 9.84 -3.83
N ALA A 77 -13.06 9.44 -3.36
CA ALA A 77 -14.21 10.33 -3.32
C ALA A 77 -13.98 11.52 -2.38
N ALA A 78 -13.38 11.29 -1.21
CA ALA A 78 -13.05 12.34 -0.25
C ALA A 78 -11.97 13.31 -0.76
N ALA A 79 -11.05 12.85 -1.63
CA ALA A 79 -9.97 13.66 -2.19
C ALA A 79 -10.38 14.57 -3.37
N LYS A 80 -11.59 14.42 -3.93
CA LYS A 80 -12.11 15.21 -5.07
C LYS A 80 -12.63 16.62 -4.70
N LEU A 81 -12.19 17.19 -3.58
CA LEU A 81 -12.44 18.59 -3.21
C LEU A 81 -11.49 19.56 -3.94
#